data_AF-N8R838-F1
#
_entry.id   AF-N8R838-F1
#
_cell.length_a   1.000
_cell.length_b   1.000
_cell.length_c   1.000
_cell.angle_alpha   90.00
_cell.angle_beta   90.00
_cell.angle_gamma   90.00
#
_symmetry.space_group_name_H-M   'P 1'
#
loop_
_entity.id
_entity.type
_entity.pdbx_description
1 polymer ?
#
loop_
_entity_poly.entity_id
_entity_poly.type
_entity_poly.pdbx_seq_one_letter_code
_entity_poly.pdbx_strand_id
1 'polypeptide(L)'
;MFITSFGEQNITYKCCSNFLIHLLETKQGTQLIFLENYTQVEFDKVFGYLNEYLENKSYLVEDRLTGADFMMGFGLHALIHQMAQGEKYPNIQKYVEGLSLLPSWKAAVKIEQDEVKT
;
A
#
# COMPACT_ATOMS: atom_id res chain seq x y z
N MET A 1 7.14 -23.55 -10.12
CA MET A 1 7.14 -23.92 -8.70
C MET A 1 6.95 -22.63 -7.90
N PHE A 2 5.71 -22.31 -7.57
CA PHE A 2 5.32 -21.08 -6.87
C PHE A 2 5.25 -21.39 -5.37
N ILE A 3 6.29 -21.00 -4.64
CA ILE A 3 6.18 -20.77 -3.21
C ILE A 3 6.84 -19.42 -3.01
N THR A 4 6.08 -18.33 -3.19
CA THR A 4 6.47 -17.02 -2.70
C THR A 4 6.73 -17.18 -1.21
N SER A 5 7.92 -16.76 -0.75
CA SER A 5 8.38 -16.86 0.62
C SER A 5 7.27 -16.49 1.60
N PHE A 6 7.06 -17.31 2.62
CA PHE A 6 6.06 -17.13 3.68
C PHE A 6 6.14 -15.73 4.34
N GLY A 7 7.28 -15.04 4.24
CA GLY A 7 7.46 -13.67 4.70
C GLY A 7 6.73 -12.61 3.85
N GLU A 8 6.72 -12.74 2.52
CA GLU A 8 6.13 -11.74 1.61
C GLU A 8 4.59 -11.77 1.67
N GLN A 9 3.99 -12.97 1.72
CA GLN A 9 2.53 -13.09 1.88
C GLN A 9 2.04 -12.55 3.23
N ASN A 10 2.85 -12.69 4.29
CA ASN A 10 2.51 -12.18 5.62
C ASN A 10 2.53 -10.64 5.66
N ILE A 11 3.46 -10.00 4.94
CA ILE A 11 3.52 -8.53 4.83
C ILE A 11 2.34 -8.00 4.00
N THR A 12 2.08 -8.59 2.83
CA THR A 12 0.96 -8.17 1.97
C THR A 12 -0.37 -8.28 2.71
N TYR A 13 -0.64 -9.42 3.34
CA TYR A 13 -1.88 -9.61 4.09
C TYR A 13 -2.01 -8.60 5.24
N LYS A 14 -0.93 -8.38 6.01
CA LYS A 14 -0.94 -7.48 7.16
C LYS A 14 -1.08 -6.00 6.77
N CYS A 15 -0.44 -5.56 5.69
CA CYS A 15 -0.64 -4.22 5.11
C CYS A 15 -2.08 -4.02 4.64
N CYS A 16 -2.61 -4.94 3.84
CA CYS A 16 -3.95 -4.81 3.27
C CYS A 16 -5.04 -4.85 4.34
N SER A 17 -4.91 -5.74 5.34
CA SER A 17 -5.85 -5.78 6.47
C SER A 17 -5.80 -4.52 7.33
N ASN A 18 -4.61 -4.00 7.66
CA ASN A 18 -4.49 -2.76 8.43
C ASN A 18 -5.07 -1.55 7.68
N PHE A 19 -4.84 -1.47 6.36
CA PHE A 19 -5.42 -0.42 5.52
C PHE A 19 -6.95 -0.49 5.47
N LEU A 20 -7.52 -1.70 5.27
CA LEU A 20 -8.97 -1.90 5.26
C LEU A 20 -9.63 -1.52 6.59
N ILE A 21 -9.00 -1.85 7.71
CA ILE A 21 -9.48 -1.48 9.04
C ILE A 21 -9.50 0.05 9.19
N HIS A 22 -8.42 0.74 8.82
CA HIS A 22 -8.34 2.20 8.90
C HIS A 22 -9.39 2.90 8.02
N LEU A 23 -9.65 2.35 6.81
CA LEU A 23 -10.69 2.86 5.92
C LEU A 23 -12.10 2.71 6.51
N LEU A 24 -12.37 1.59 7.20
CA LEU A 24 -13.65 1.34 7.88
C LEU A 24 -13.85 2.29 9.07
N GLU A 25 -12.81 2.51 9.88
CA GLU A 25 -12.83 3.48 10.98
C GLU A 25 -13.15 4.89 10.47
N THR A 26 -12.47 5.30 9.39
CA THR A 26 -12.66 6.62 8.76
C THR A 26 -14.07 6.79 8.19
N LYS A 27 -14.64 5.73 7.60
CA LYS A 27 -16.00 5.77 7.03
C LYS A 27 -17.12 5.69 8.08
N GLN A 28 -16.90 4.99 9.20
CA GLN A 28 -17.93 4.80 10.23
C GLN A 28 -17.89 5.89 11.32
N GLY A 29 -16.91 6.80 11.31
CA GLY A 29 -16.80 7.90 12.28
C GLY A 29 -16.67 7.41 13.73
N THR A 30 -16.33 6.14 13.92
CA THR A 30 -16.26 5.50 15.24
C THR A 30 -14.80 5.36 15.63
N GLN A 31 -14.36 6.12 16.63
CA GLN A 31 -12.98 6.11 17.09
C GLN A 31 -12.75 4.91 18.01
N LEU A 32 -12.13 3.84 17.49
CA LEU A 32 -11.72 2.70 18.30
C LEU A 32 -10.37 3.01 18.96
N ILE A 33 -10.40 3.74 20.09
CA ILE A 33 -9.22 4.23 20.85
C ILE A 33 -8.17 3.14 21.14
N PHE A 34 -8.61 1.87 21.29
CA PHE A 34 -7.73 0.71 21.47
C PHE A 34 -7.06 0.25 20.17
N LEU A 35 -7.80 0.29 19.06
CA LEU A 35 -7.32 -0.12 17.75
C LEU A 35 -6.39 0.93 17.16
N GLU A 36 -6.60 2.22 17.43
CA GLU A 36 -5.78 3.34 16.94
C GLU A 36 -4.32 3.21 17.39
N ASN A 37 -4.06 2.95 18.67
CA ASN A 37 -2.69 2.75 19.18
C ASN A 37 -2.06 1.42 18.73
N TYR A 38 -2.85 0.33 18.63
CA TYR A 38 -2.35 -0.96 18.18
C TYR A 38 -2.07 -1.00 16.68
N THR A 39 -2.96 -0.39 15.88
CA THR A 39 -2.74 -0.21 14.45
C THR A 39 -1.55 0.68 14.24
N GLN A 40 -1.45 1.90 14.80
CA GLN A 40 -0.30 2.79 14.62
C GLN A 40 1.06 2.10 14.85
N VAL A 41 1.23 1.34 15.93
CA VAL A 41 2.50 0.65 16.23
C VAL A 41 2.78 -0.47 15.24
N GLU A 42 1.78 -1.28 14.87
CA GLU A 42 1.97 -2.34 13.87
C GLU A 42 2.08 -1.78 12.44
N PHE A 43 1.44 -0.64 12.18
CA PHE A 43 1.50 0.13 10.94
C PHE A 43 2.92 0.62 10.74
N ASP A 44 3.50 1.26 11.76
CA ASP A 44 4.87 1.75 11.72
C ASP A 44 5.90 0.63 11.55
N LYS A 45 5.70 -0.52 12.21
CA LYS A 45 6.58 -1.68 12.01
C LYS A 45 6.51 -2.22 10.58
N VAL A 46 5.30 -2.40 10.07
CA VAL A 46 5.08 -3.04 8.77
C VAL A 46 5.50 -2.10 7.63
N PHE A 47 5.08 -0.83 7.65
CA PHE A 47 5.47 0.14 6.64
C PHE A 47 6.91 0.60 6.79
N GLY A 48 7.46 0.63 8.01
CA GLY A 48 8.90 0.83 8.25
C GLY A 48 9.73 -0.26 7.59
N TYR A 49 9.43 -1.54 7.87
CA TYR A 49 10.09 -2.67 7.21
C TYR A 49 9.93 -2.62 5.69
N LEU A 50 8.72 -2.34 5.19
CA LEU A 50 8.46 -2.28 3.76
C LEU A 50 9.23 -1.14 3.09
N ASN A 51 9.35 0.01 3.75
CA ASN A 51 10.13 1.14 3.26
C ASN A 51 11.62 0.79 3.16
N GLU A 52 12.18 0.11 4.15
CA GLU A 52 13.56 -0.38 4.09
C GLU A 52 13.72 -1.42 2.96
N TYR A 53 12.77 -2.36 2.85
CA TYR A 53 12.81 -3.39 1.81
C TYR A 53 12.81 -2.80 0.38
N LEU A 54 12.14 -1.68 0.17
CA LEU A 54 12.00 -1.02 -1.14
C LEU A 54 13.14 -0.07 -1.54
N GLU A 55 14.13 0.18 -0.67
CA GLU A 55 15.19 1.19 -0.90
C GLU A 55 15.85 1.10 -2.28
N ASN A 56 16.12 -0.13 -2.73
CA ASN A 56 16.81 -0.40 -4.00
C ASN A 56 15.99 -1.27 -4.96
N LYS A 57 14.66 -1.24 -4.84
CA LYS A 57 13.76 -2.06 -5.65
C LYS A 57 12.83 -1.20 -6.49
N SER A 58 12.64 -1.61 -7.75
CA SER A 58 11.61 -1.03 -8.62
C SER A 58 10.26 -1.74 -8.48
N TYR A 59 10.28 -3.01 -8.05
CA TYR A 59 9.11 -3.86 -7.85
C TYR A 59 9.26 -4.71 -6.58
N LEU A 60 8.15 -5.23 -6.04
CA LEU A 60 8.16 -6.03 -4.80
C LEU A 60 8.93 -7.35 -4.96
N VAL A 61 8.80 -7.98 -6.13
CA VAL A 61 9.37 -9.30 -6.43
C VAL A 61 10.39 -9.17 -7.55
N GLU A 62 11.66 -9.35 -7.21
CA GLU A 62 12.79 -9.18 -8.14
C GLU A 62 12.74 -7.82 -8.86
N ASP A 63 13.18 -7.75 -10.11
CA ASP A 63 13.13 -6.55 -10.95
C ASP A 63 12.00 -6.63 -11.99
N ARG A 64 10.88 -7.28 -11.63
CA ARG A 64 9.74 -7.46 -12.53
C ARG A 64 8.43 -7.03 -11.88
N LEU A 65 7.59 -6.34 -12.66
CA LEU A 65 6.21 -6.07 -12.28
C LEU A 65 5.42 -7.38 -12.12
N THR A 66 4.79 -7.57 -10.96
CA THR A 66 3.99 -8.76 -10.63
C THR A 66 2.62 -8.39 -10.06
N GLY A 67 1.78 -9.40 -9.82
CA GLY A 67 0.49 -9.22 -9.15
C GLY A 67 0.62 -8.64 -7.72
N ALA A 68 1.75 -8.85 -7.05
CA ALA A 68 1.99 -8.27 -5.72
C ALA A 68 2.00 -6.73 -5.78
N ASP A 69 2.61 -6.16 -6.83
CA ASP A 69 2.68 -4.72 -7.04
C ASP A 69 1.30 -4.11 -7.29
N PHE A 70 0.44 -4.81 -8.02
CA PHE A 70 -0.94 -4.37 -8.22
C PHE A 70 -1.79 -4.47 -6.95
N MET A 71 -1.64 -5.55 -6.16
CA MET A 71 -2.35 -5.70 -4.89
C MET A 71 -1.96 -4.62 -3.87
N MET A 72 -0.67 -4.31 -3.78
CA MET A 72 -0.12 -3.35 -2.82
C MET A 72 -0.17 -1.90 -3.32
N GLY A 73 -0.14 -1.69 -4.64
CA GLY A 73 0.02 -0.37 -5.25
C GLY A 73 -1.05 0.62 -4.81
N PHE A 74 -2.33 0.23 -4.80
CA PHE A 74 -3.42 1.12 -4.39
C PHE A 74 -3.41 1.45 -2.89
N GLY A 75 -3.11 0.47 -2.04
CA GLY A 75 -3.01 0.69 -0.59
C GLY A 75 -1.86 1.63 -0.23
N LEU A 76 -0.70 1.44 -0.86
CA LEU A 76 0.45 2.33 -0.69
C LEU A 76 0.20 3.70 -1.33
N HIS A 77 -0.48 3.76 -2.46
CA HIS A 77 -0.89 5.04 -3.06
C HIS A 77 -1.80 5.85 -2.13
N ALA A 78 -2.77 5.21 -1.46
CA ALA A 78 -3.59 5.86 -0.45
C ALA A 78 -2.77 6.30 0.79
N LEU A 79 -1.83 5.48 1.25
CA LEU A 79 -0.93 5.83 2.35
C LEU A 79 -0.14 7.13 2.06
N ILE A 80 0.40 7.27 0.85
CA ILE A 80 1.21 8.43 0.48
C ILE A 80 0.33 9.65 0.20
N HIS A 81 -0.74 9.50 -0.58
CA HIS A 81 -1.52 10.64 -1.08
C HIS A 81 -2.75 11.02 -0.25
N GLN A 82 -3.38 10.08 0.45
CA GLN A 82 -4.56 10.35 1.31
C GLN A 82 -4.16 10.57 2.77
N MET A 83 -3.20 9.78 3.28
CA MET A 83 -2.74 9.87 4.66
C MET A 83 -1.49 10.75 4.84
N ALA A 84 -0.97 11.32 3.75
CA ALA A 84 0.18 12.23 3.71
C ALA A 84 1.45 11.67 4.39
N GLN A 85 1.68 10.36 4.34
CA GLN A 85 2.83 9.70 5.00
C GLN A 85 4.09 9.64 4.12
N GLY A 86 4.15 10.41 3.03
CA GLY A 86 5.27 10.41 2.07
C GLY A 86 6.63 10.68 2.72
N GLU A 87 6.71 11.73 3.55
CA GLU A 87 7.97 12.12 4.22
C GLU A 87 8.49 11.05 5.16
N LYS A 88 7.60 10.28 5.80
CA LYS A 88 7.96 9.19 6.72
C LYS A 88 8.49 7.96 5.97
N TYR A 89 8.04 7.73 4.75
CA TYR A 89 8.34 6.53 3.96
C TYR A 89 8.79 6.89 2.52
N PRO A 90 10.00 7.46 2.37
CA PRO A 90 10.48 7.99 1.08
C PRO A 90 10.67 6.91 0.00
N ASN A 91 11.02 5.68 0.38
CA ASN A 91 11.21 4.58 -0.58
C ASN A 91 9.85 4.05 -1.07
N ILE A 92 8.85 4.00 -0.18
CA ILE A 92 7.48 3.69 -0.56
C ILE A 92 6.96 4.77 -1.52
N GLN A 93 7.20 6.05 -1.22
CA GLN A 93 6.80 7.15 -2.09
C GLN A 93 7.40 6.98 -3.49
N LYS A 94 8.72 6.79 -3.59
CA LYS A 94 9.41 6.56 -4.88
C LYS A 94 8.83 5.36 -5.64
N TYR A 95 8.55 4.27 -4.93
CA TYR A 95 7.94 3.08 -5.52
C TYR A 95 6.53 3.36 -6.08
N VAL A 96 5.67 4.02 -5.32
CA VAL A 96 4.31 4.40 -5.73
C VAL A 96 4.34 5.34 -6.94
N GLU A 97 5.20 6.36 -6.90
CA GLU A 97 5.38 7.29 -8.01
C GLU A 97 5.85 6.54 -9.26
N GLY A 98 6.78 5.58 -9.12
CA GLY A 98 7.20 4.70 -10.21
C GLY A 98 6.04 3.89 -10.82
N LEU A 99 5.20 3.27 -9.98
CA LEU A 99 4.01 2.54 -10.45
C LEU A 99 3.01 3.46 -11.15
N SER A 100 2.84 4.69 -10.66
CA SER A 100 1.90 5.66 -11.22
C SER A 100 2.21 6.07 -12.67
N LEU A 101 3.48 5.91 -13.08
CA LEU A 101 3.93 6.21 -14.43
C LEU A 101 3.52 5.14 -15.45
N LEU A 102 3.18 3.92 -14.99
CA LEU A 102 2.84 2.80 -15.86
C LEU A 102 1.57 3.10 -16.68
N PRO A 103 1.54 2.74 -17.99
CA PRO A 103 0.34 2.91 -18.80
C PRO A 103 -0.89 2.18 -18.25
N SER A 104 -0.68 0.98 -17.68
CA SER A 104 -1.73 0.19 -17.05
C SER A 104 -2.32 0.87 -15.81
N TRP A 105 -1.47 1.53 -15.00
CA TRP A 105 -1.92 2.31 -13.85
C TRP A 105 -2.79 3.50 -14.29
N LYS A 106 -2.31 4.28 -15.26
CA LYS A 106 -3.07 5.42 -15.82
C LYS A 106 -4.41 4.98 -16.41
N ALA A 107 -4.44 3.83 -17.06
CA ALA A 107 -5.67 3.25 -17.57
C ALA A 107 -6.64 2.85 -16.45
N ALA A 108 -6.15 2.22 -15.37
CA ALA A 108 -6.96 1.85 -14.21
C ALA A 108 -7.56 3.09 -13.51
N VAL A 109 -6.74 4.12 -13.25
CA VAL A 109 -7.21 5.39 -12.65
C VAL A 109 -8.27 6.06 -13.52
N LYS A 110 -8.11 6.01 -14.85
CA LYS A 110 -9.12 6.56 -15.77
C LYS A 110 -10.47 5.82 -15.64
N ILE A 111 -10.44 4.49 -15.54
CA ILE A 111 -11.66 3.68 -15.35
C ILE A 111 -12.35 4.07 -14.04
N GLU A 112 -11.61 4.16 -12.93
CA GLU A 112 -12.18 4.56 -11.63
C GLU A 112 -12.81 5.96 -11.67
N GLN A 113 -12.19 6.91 -12.38
CA GLN A 113 -12.73 8.28 -12.52
C GLN A 113 -13.97 8.35 -13.42
N ASP A 114 -14.07 7.46 -14.41
CA ASP A 114 -15.21 7.39 -15.32
C ASP A 114 -16.41 6.67 -14.67
N GLU A 115 -16.21 5.67 -13.79
CA GLU A 115 -17.28 4.99 -13.05
C GLU A 115 -17.99 5.87 -12.00
N VAL A 116 -17.32 6.89 -11.46
CA VAL A 116 -17.93 7.84 -10.51
C VAL A 116 -18.95 8.79 -11.19
N LYS A 117 -19.02 8.80 -12.53
CA LYS A 117 -19.89 9.71 -13.30
C LYS A 117 -21.22 9.10 -13.78
N THR A 118 -21.51 7.85 -13.45
CA THR A 118 -22.80 7.17 -13.74
C THR A 118 -23.62 6.94 -12.49
#